data_AF-A0A9P9WNU6-F1
#
_entry.id   AF-A0A9P9WNU6-F1
#
_cell.length_a   1.000
_cell.length_b   1.000
_cell.length_c   1.000
_cell.angle_alpha   90.00
_cell.angle_beta   90.00
_cell.angle_gamma   90.00
#
_symmetry.space_group_name_H-M   'P 1'
#
loop_
_entity.id
_entity.type
_entity.pdbx_description
1 polymer ?
#
loop_
_entity_poly.entity_id
_entity_poly.type
_entity_poly.pdbx_seq_one_letter_code
_entity_poly.pdbx_strand_id
1 'polypeptide(L)'
;MSKRPKTFSKQAKGKQKAEPKLETADDFLAAGVDHEEAAGKHRAGDAAKSMRFFQRAGTAYDQGLALYPQNFDLAYNKARVLLEVATHPALVGQLQEPLLGALRTTLDAHQYALKLKPDNADTLFNTAQVLTSIAEELATEDIDNFGKEALKLLEEALELQAKCFSVQETTHAEFLEQERLANEQSGIAEGEEEPVVSEETAEQESSNEDDQWATVEEAVTYDTLVDTLVAQLNTLTTLCQLLNDASGSIPSHVLPMIENYSSKYIQKIQAISQHTPERLHEIALSKAKFTSSLLEAGFRSGQLDAMTYRRERDAAFSAPELFATEPFESFVANARSLTSFNSALADANADNSILRWNALTEATQFLSEASKIQRIDHDDLVTTHMLRGASNLSLYALALPPISHPAATKSAAQLLKNAEVFYRNASKMSGDEEEKEIAQLRSLVASSLQNKASLDAEFDIMAVVQASRKDPSWVMEQLSEMQDEGLLPSDA
;
A
#
# COMPACT_ATOMS: atom_id res chain seq x y z
N MET A 1 62.25 17.21 -42.65
CA MET A 1 61.05 16.35 -42.45
C MET A 1 61.07 15.87 -40.99
N SER A 2 60.61 16.69 -40.03
CA SER A 2 59.22 16.84 -39.56
C SER A 2 58.59 15.55 -39.03
N LYS A 3 58.59 15.39 -37.70
CA LYS A 3 57.50 14.72 -36.96
C LYS A 3 57.15 15.58 -35.74
N ARG A 4 55.92 16.10 -35.77
CA ARG A 4 55.30 17.00 -34.81
C ARG A 4 55.04 16.30 -33.46
N PRO A 5 55.15 17.00 -32.31
CA PRO A 5 54.51 16.59 -31.07
C PRO A 5 53.01 16.91 -31.11
N LYS A 6 52.18 15.97 -30.62
CA LYS A 6 50.74 16.16 -30.40
C LYS A 6 50.54 17.10 -29.21
N THR A 7 50.00 18.28 -29.46
CA THR A 7 49.52 19.21 -28.44
C THR A 7 48.23 18.68 -27.83
N PHE A 8 48.22 18.46 -26.52
CA PHE A 8 47.01 18.29 -25.73
C PHE A 8 46.23 19.62 -25.80
N SER A 9 45.11 19.61 -26.51
CA SER A 9 44.14 20.70 -26.48
C SER A 9 43.48 20.70 -25.10
N LYS A 10 43.75 21.73 -24.30
CA LYS A 10 42.99 22.01 -23.07
C LYS A 10 41.54 22.26 -23.49
N GLN A 11 40.66 21.29 -23.24
CA GLN A 11 39.22 21.52 -23.30
C GLN A 11 38.89 22.64 -22.32
N ALA A 12 38.29 23.70 -22.86
CA ALA A 12 37.76 24.81 -22.12
C ALA A 12 36.74 24.31 -21.11
N LYS A 13 36.87 24.75 -19.85
CA LYS A 13 35.83 24.60 -18.84
C LYS A 13 34.54 25.22 -19.40
N GLY A 14 33.49 24.40 -19.56
CA GLY A 14 32.15 24.89 -19.86
C GLY A 14 31.75 25.89 -18.77
N LYS A 15 31.28 27.07 -19.19
CA LYS A 15 30.68 28.05 -18.30
C LYS A 15 29.51 27.36 -17.58
N GLN A 16 29.57 27.29 -16.25
CA GLN A 16 28.37 27.08 -15.44
C GLN A 16 27.38 28.19 -15.84
N LYS A 17 26.23 27.82 -16.41
CA LYS A 17 25.09 28.74 -16.51
C LYS A 17 24.82 29.21 -15.08
N ALA A 18 24.82 30.53 -14.86
CA ALA A 18 24.31 31.06 -13.60
C ALA A 18 22.87 30.55 -13.45
N GLU A 19 22.56 30.01 -12.27
CA GLU A 19 21.18 29.64 -11.95
C GLU A 19 20.31 30.89 -12.14
N PRO A 20 19.19 30.80 -12.87
CA PRO A 20 18.28 31.92 -13.03
C PRO A 20 17.85 32.40 -11.64
N LYS A 21 17.87 33.71 -11.43
CA LYS A 21 17.44 34.29 -10.17
C LYS A 21 15.92 34.13 -10.09
N LEU A 22 15.46 33.30 -9.15
CA LEU A 22 14.03 33.06 -8.92
C LEU A 22 13.45 34.29 -8.21
N GLU A 23 12.48 34.95 -8.82
CA GLU A 23 11.89 36.19 -8.27
C GLU A 23 10.38 36.10 -8.09
N THR A 24 9.68 35.28 -8.89
CA THR A 24 8.23 35.10 -8.87
C THR A 24 7.83 33.73 -8.35
N ALA A 25 6.57 33.57 -7.94
CA ALA A 25 6.04 32.27 -7.52
C ALA A 25 6.18 31.21 -8.63
N ASP A 26 5.96 31.61 -9.88
CA ASP A 26 6.08 30.74 -11.06
C ASP A 26 7.52 30.31 -11.30
N ASP A 27 8.51 31.17 -11.03
CA ASP A 27 9.93 30.78 -11.13
C ASP A 27 10.27 29.67 -10.12
N PHE A 28 9.82 29.80 -8.87
CA PHE A 28 10.01 28.77 -7.85
C PHE A 28 9.26 27.48 -8.18
N LEU A 29 8.04 27.60 -8.71
CA LEU A 29 7.23 26.47 -9.14
C LEU A 29 7.94 25.70 -10.27
N ALA A 30 8.38 26.40 -11.31
CA ALA A 30 9.11 25.81 -12.44
C ALA A 30 10.42 25.16 -12.00
N ALA A 31 11.20 25.82 -11.14
CA ALA A 31 12.44 25.25 -10.61
C ALA A 31 12.19 23.97 -9.78
N GLY A 32 11.11 23.94 -8.99
CA GLY A 32 10.69 22.76 -8.25
C GLY A 32 10.33 21.60 -9.20
N VAL A 33 9.50 21.86 -10.21
CA VAL A 33 9.08 20.86 -11.21
C VAL A 33 10.29 20.31 -11.99
N ASP A 34 11.22 21.17 -12.41
CA ASP A 34 12.47 20.76 -13.07
C ASP A 34 13.28 19.78 -12.21
N HIS A 35 13.31 20.01 -10.90
CA HIS A 35 13.97 19.12 -9.94
C HIS A 35 13.21 17.80 -9.77
N GLU A 36 11.88 17.81 -9.71
CA GLU A 36 11.07 16.59 -9.66
C GLU A 36 11.27 15.71 -10.89
N GLU A 37 11.24 16.30 -12.10
CA GLU A 37 11.48 15.55 -13.33
C GLU A 37 12.88 14.93 -13.35
N ALA A 38 13.89 15.69 -12.87
CA ALA A 38 15.25 15.17 -12.74
C ALA A 38 15.33 14.03 -11.71
N ALA A 39 14.55 14.11 -10.63
CA ALA A 39 14.46 13.06 -9.64
C ALA A 39 13.85 11.78 -10.24
N GLY A 40 12.74 11.90 -10.98
CA GLY A 40 12.07 10.80 -11.66
C GLY A 40 13.01 10.02 -12.61
N LYS A 41 13.84 10.74 -13.37
CA LYS A 41 14.82 10.13 -14.30
C LYS A 41 15.88 9.26 -13.61
N HIS A 42 16.14 9.48 -12.32
CA HIS A 42 17.13 8.73 -11.56
C HIS A 42 16.52 7.66 -10.64
N ARG A 43 15.19 7.61 -10.51
CA ARG A 43 14.50 6.81 -9.50
C ARG A 43 14.81 5.32 -9.56
N ALA A 44 14.78 4.74 -10.76
CA ALA A 44 14.99 3.30 -10.96
C ALA A 44 16.46 2.84 -10.94
N GLY A 45 17.43 3.78 -10.94
CA GLY A 45 18.86 3.44 -11.08
C GLY A 45 19.79 4.03 -10.02
N ASP A 46 19.42 5.15 -9.42
CA ASP A 46 20.20 5.84 -8.39
C ASP A 46 19.25 6.58 -7.44
N ALA A 47 18.67 5.81 -6.50
CA ALA A 47 17.71 6.30 -5.52
C ALA A 47 18.28 7.45 -4.67
N ALA A 48 19.56 7.36 -4.27
CA ALA A 48 20.23 8.41 -3.50
C ALA A 48 20.32 9.73 -4.29
N LYS A 49 20.59 9.66 -5.60
CA LYS A 49 20.59 10.84 -6.47
C LYS A 49 19.18 11.36 -6.72
N SER A 50 18.20 10.48 -6.90
CA SER A 50 16.78 10.85 -7.00
C SER A 50 16.34 11.63 -5.76
N MET A 51 16.64 11.12 -4.55
CA MET A 51 16.37 11.78 -3.28
C MET A 51 16.97 13.19 -3.19
N ARG A 52 18.23 13.37 -3.63
CA ARG A 52 18.87 14.70 -3.65
C ARG A 52 18.15 15.70 -4.56
N PHE A 53 17.54 15.26 -5.64
CA PHE A 53 16.74 16.14 -6.50
C PHE A 53 15.39 16.47 -5.85
N PHE A 54 14.71 15.52 -5.23
CA PHE A 54 13.50 15.80 -4.45
C PHE A 54 13.76 16.79 -3.30
N GLN A 55 14.88 16.65 -2.58
CA GLN A 55 15.28 17.61 -1.55
C GLN A 55 15.48 19.03 -2.11
N ARG A 56 16.00 19.15 -3.34
CA ARG A 56 16.13 20.45 -4.02
C ARG A 56 14.77 21.01 -4.45
N ALA A 57 13.87 20.17 -4.93
CA ALA A 57 12.49 20.56 -5.24
C ALA A 57 11.80 21.12 -3.98
N GLY A 58 11.85 20.38 -2.87
CA GLY A 58 11.33 20.84 -1.58
C GLY A 58 11.93 22.18 -1.12
N THR A 59 13.25 22.34 -1.28
CA THR A 59 13.93 23.62 -0.97
C THR A 59 13.45 24.77 -1.84
N ALA A 60 13.21 24.54 -3.14
CA ALA A 60 12.68 25.57 -4.05
C ALA A 60 11.26 25.99 -3.63
N TYR A 61 10.40 25.03 -3.28
CA TYR A 61 9.06 25.33 -2.78
C TYR A 61 9.07 26.06 -1.44
N ASP A 62 9.96 25.68 -0.52
CA ASP A 62 10.12 26.38 0.76
C ASP A 62 10.53 27.84 0.59
N GLN A 63 11.47 28.10 -0.32
CA GLN A 63 11.89 29.47 -0.66
C GLN A 63 10.76 30.26 -1.30
N GLY A 64 9.99 29.63 -2.20
CA GLY A 64 8.80 30.22 -2.80
C GLY A 64 7.75 30.56 -1.75
N LEU A 65 7.41 29.64 -0.85
CA LEU A 65 6.41 29.84 0.21
C LEU A 65 6.83 30.88 1.25
N ALA A 66 8.13 31.06 1.48
CA ALA A 66 8.62 32.13 2.35
C ALA A 66 8.30 33.53 1.78
N LEU A 67 8.25 33.67 0.45
CA LEU A 67 7.92 34.92 -0.24
C LEU A 67 6.42 35.02 -0.58
N TYR A 68 5.79 33.88 -0.87
CA TYR A 68 4.41 33.75 -1.34
C TYR A 68 3.62 32.76 -0.49
N PRO A 69 3.39 33.04 0.79
CA PRO A 69 2.79 32.06 1.71
C PRO A 69 1.38 31.64 1.30
N GLN A 70 0.63 32.49 0.60
CA GLN A 70 -0.75 32.18 0.18
C GLN A 70 -0.82 31.47 -1.19
N ASN A 71 0.31 31.14 -1.81
CA ASN A 71 0.31 30.45 -3.10
C ASN A 71 0.03 28.96 -2.90
N PHE A 72 -1.14 28.51 -3.38
CA PHE A 72 -1.58 27.13 -3.26
C PHE A 72 -0.71 26.16 -4.07
N ASP A 73 -0.29 26.50 -5.28
CA ASP A 73 0.46 25.59 -6.15
C ASP A 73 1.83 25.23 -5.56
N LEU A 74 2.52 26.20 -4.96
CA LEU A 74 3.77 25.96 -4.21
C LEU A 74 3.53 25.06 -2.99
N ALA A 75 2.44 25.29 -2.25
CA ALA A 75 2.09 24.48 -1.08
C ALA A 75 1.73 23.04 -1.47
N TYR A 76 0.91 22.88 -2.49
CA TYR A 76 0.45 21.61 -3.02
C TYR A 76 1.61 20.77 -3.56
N ASN A 77 2.47 21.36 -4.41
CA ASN A 77 3.60 20.62 -4.98
C ASN A 77 4.66 20.26 -3.92
N LYS A 78 4.90 21.13 -2.92
CA LYS A 78 5.71 20.76 -1.76
C LYS A 78 5.16 19.52 -1.08
N ALA A 79 3.87 19.54 -0.75
CA ALA A 79 3.22 18.45 -0.04
C ALA A 79 3.29 17.14 -0.86
N ARG A 80 2.98 17.19 -2.16
CA ARG A 80 3.07 16.04 -3.08
C ARG A 80 4.49 15.45 -3.17
N VAL A 81 5.53 16.29 -3.24
CA VAL A 81 6.92 15.82 -3.25
C VAL A 81 7.29 15.11 -1.94
N LEU A 82 6.86 15.67 -0.80
CA LEU A 82 7.12 15.06 0.50
C LEU A 82 6.40 13.71 0.65
N LEU A 83 5.16 13.61 0.13
CA LEU A 83 4.43 12.35 0.08
C LEU A 83 5.14 11.30 -0.77
N GLU A 84 5.55 11.64 -2.00
CA GLU A 84 6.31 10.74 -2.89
C GLU A 84 7.59 10.22 -2.22
N VAL A 85 8.34 11.12 -1.55
CA VAL A 85 9.57 10.78 -0.84
C VAL A 85 9.31 9.83 0.34
N ALA A 86 8.20 10.03 1.05
CA ALA A 86 7.85 9.26 2.24
C ALA A 86 7.16 7.92 1.94
N THR A 87 6.69 7.67 0.72
CA THR A 87 5.93 6.43 0.41
C THR A 87 6.56 5.58 -0.69
N HIS A 88 7.39 6.15 -1.57
CA HIS A 88 7.96 5.38 -2.67
C HIS A 88 9.02 4.38 -2.15
N PRO A 89 8.91 3.07 -2.44
CA PRO A 89 9.79 2.03 -1.86
C PRO A 89 11.29 2.29 -2.06
N ALA A 90 11.67 2.74 -3.26
CA ALA A 90 13.07 3.08 -3.57
C ALA A 90 13.61 4.30 -2.79
N LEU A 91 12.75 5.19 -2.28
CA LEU A 91 13.12 6.46 -1.64
C LEU A 91 13.08 6.39 -0.12
N VAL A 92 12.16 5.63 0.47
CA VAL A 92 12.00 5.50 1.93
C VAL A 92 13.32 5.08 2.59
N GLY A 93 14.05 4.13 2.00
CA GLY A 93 15.37 3.71 2.51
C GLY A 93 16.49 4.77 2.38
N GLN A 94 16.22 5.92 1.78
CA GLN A 94 17.15 7.05 1.64
C GLN A 94 16.82 8.23 2.59
N LEU A 95 15.78 8.09 3.42
CA LEU A 95 15.41 9.10 4.41
C LEU A 95 16.54 9.30 5.44
N GLN A 96 16.72 10.54 5.88
CA GLN A 96 17.72 10.90 6.90
C GLN A 96 17.14 10.89 8.32
N GLU A 97 15.82 10.82 8.42
CA GLU A 97 15.04 10.76 9.65
C GLU A 97 14.13 9.52 9.62
N PRO A 98 13.59 9.09 10.78
CA PRO A 98 12.62 8.00 10.83
C PRO A 98 11.40 8.28 9.93
N LEU A 99 10.83 7.22 9.34
CA LEU A 99 9.69 7.32 8.42
C LEU A 99 8.52 8.07 9.05
N LEU A 100 8.17 7.75 10.30
CA LEU A 100 7.12 8.46 11.05
C LEU A 100 7.37 9.98 11.13
N GLY A 101 8.62 10.41 11.28
CA GLY A 101 8.99 11.83 11.29
C GLY A 101 8.78 12.50 9.93
N ALA A 102 9.18 11.82 8.86
CA ALA A 102 8.97 12.28 7.50
C ALA A 102 7.47 12.39 7.17
N LEU A 103 6.67 11.38 7.52
CA LEU A 103 5.23 11.38 7.31
C LEU A 103 4.52 12.51 8.08
N ARG A 104 4.93 12.81 9.32
CA ARG A 104 4.37 13.95 10.08
C ARG A 104 4.71 15.29 9.42
N THR A 105 5.92 15.45 8.91
CA THR A 105 6.30 16.64 8.12
C THR A 105 5.47 16.76 6.83
N THR A 106 5.22 15.63 6.16
CA THR A 106 4.33 15.56 4.99
C THR A 106 2.91 15.96 5.36
N LEU A 107 2.38 15.49 6.50
CA LEU A 107 1.04 15.85 6.97
C LEU A 107 0.92 17.36 7.21
N ASP A 108 1.90 17.97 7.86
CA ASP A 108 1.91 19.42 8.10
C ASP A 108 1.85 20.22 6.78
N ALA A 109 2.59 19.77 5.76
CA ALA A 109 2.57 20.40 4.44
C ALA A 109 1.20 20.23 3.74
N HIS A 110 0.59 19.05 3.82
CA HIS A 110 -0.75 18.79 3.27
C HIS A 110 -1.83 19.59 4.00
N GLN A 111 -1.80 19.66 5.32
CA GLN A 111 -2.70 20.51 6.11
C GLN A 111 -2.53 21.99 5.79
N TYR A 112 -1.31 22.43 5.48
CA TYR A 112 -1.07 23.80 5.01
C TYR A 112 -1.73 24.06 3.66
N ALA A 113 -1.55 23.17 2.67
CA ALA A 113 -2.21 23.28 1.37
C ALA A 113 -3.74 23.25 1.50
N LEU A 114 -4.27 22.38 2.37
CA LEU A 114 -5.71 22.24 2.60
C LEU A 114 -6.32 23.49 3.25
N LYS A 115 -5.57 24.20 4.11
CA LYS A 115 -6.01 25.50 4.65
C LYS A 115 -6.16 26.56 3.56
N LEU A 116 -5.34 26.51 2.51
CA LEU A 116 -5.40 27.45 1.39
C LEU A 116 -6.56 27.12 0.43
N LYS A 117 -6.79 25.83 0.13
CA LYS A 117 -7.88 25.38 -0.75
C LYS A 117 -8.61 24.16 -0.15
N PRO A 118 -9.59 24.38 0.77
CA PRO A 118 -10.21 23.30 1.55
C PRO A 118 -11.01 22.27 0.76
N ASP A 119 -11.43 22.60 -0.46
CA ASP A 119 -12.26 21.76 -1.32
C ASP A 119 -11.47 21.20 -2.52
N ASN A 120 -10.15 21.33 -2.54
CA ASN A 120 -9.33 20.69 -3.57
C ASN A 120 -9.30 19.16 -3.37
N ALA A 121 -9.87 18.42 -4.31
CA ALA A 121 -10.02 16.96 -4.24
C ALA A 121 -8.67 16.23 -4.04
N ASP A 122 -7.63 16.61 -4.79
CA ASP A 122 -6.32 15.96 -4.70
C ASP A 122 -5.66 16.19 -3.34
N THR A 123 -5.75 17.40 -2.81
CA THR A 123 -5.22 17.70 -1.47
C THR A 123 -5.98 16.92 -0.41
N LEU A 124 -7.31 16.80 -0.51
CA LEU A 124 -8.12 15.98 0.39
C LEU A 124 -7.70 14.50 0.33
N PHE A 125 -7.59 13.95 -0.88
CA PHE A 125 -7.20 12.56 -1.11
C PHE A 125 -5.80 12.27 -0.56
N ASN A 126 -4.81 13.07 -0.95
CA ASN A 126 -3.42 12.90 -0.52
C ASN A 126 -3.24 13.12 0.98
N THR A 127 -3.95 14.07 1.59
CA THR A 127 -3.92 14.25 3.06
C THR A 127 -4.43 13.00 3.77
N ALA A 128 -5.52 12.40 3.28
CA ALA A 128 -6.04 11.16 3.83
C ALA A 128 -5.07 9.99 3.67
N GLN A 129 -4.38 9.88 2.53
CA GLN A 129 -3.33 8.87 2.35
C GLN A 129 -2.21 9.02 3.38
N VAL A 130 -1.74 10.24 3.64
CA VAL A 130 -0.70 10.49 4.66
C VAL A 130 -1.18 10.07 6.05
N LEU A 131 -2.42 10.41 6.42
CA LEU A 131 -3.01 10.03 7.70
C LEU A 131 -3.08 8.51 7.85
N THR A 132 -3.50 7.79 6.80
CA THR A 132 -3.52 6.32 6.78
C THR A 132 -2.10 5.76 6.93
N SER A 133 -1.11 6.28 6.20
CA SER A 133 0.28 5.81 6.33
C SER A 133 0.88 6.08 7.71
N ILE A 134 0.56 7.20 8.36
CA ILE A 134 0.98 7.46 9.75
C ILE A 134 0.34 6.45 10.69
N ALA A 135 -0.95 6.15 10.50
CA ALA A 135 -1.65 5.19 11.35
C ALA A 135 -1.10 3.76 11.20
N GLU A 136 -0.71 3.36 9.99
CA GLU A 136 -0.05 2.08 9.72
C GLU A 136 1.31 2.00 10.40
N GLU A 137 2.14 3.05 10.31
CA GLU A 137 3.44 3.12 10.99
C GLU A 137 3.31 3.14 12.52
N LEU A 138 2.28 3.79 13.06
CA LEU A 138 2.02 3.74 14.50
C LEU A 138 1.56 2.36 14.98
N ALA A 139 0.85 1.61 14.13
CA ALA A 139 0.39 0.27 14.44
C ALA A 139 1.56 -0.74 14.47
N THR A 140 2.63 -0.50 13.71
CA THR A 140 3.84 -1.35 13.73
C THR A 140 4.75 -1.07 14.93
N GLU A 141 4.77 0.16 15.47
CA GLU A 141 5.62 0.51 16.63
C GLU A 141 5.11 -0.10 17.94
N ASP A 142 3.93 0.31 18.39
CA ASP A 142 3.34 -0.13 19.67
C ASP A 142 1.83 0.18 19.67
N ILE A 143 1.05 -0.81 19.24
CA ILE A 143 -0.39 -0.64 19.09
C ILE A 143 -1.12 -0.37 20.41
N ASP A 144 -0.60 -0.85 21.54
CA ASP A 144 -1.22 -0.64 22.84
C ASP A 144 -1.07 0.82 23.30
N ASN A 145 0.05 1.45 22.96
CA ASN A 145 0.32 2.85 23.26
C ASN A 145 -0.24 3.82 22.21
N PHE A 146 -0.20 3.46 20.92
CA PHE A 146 -0.56 4.35 19.82
C PHE A 146 -1.92 4.06 19.16
N GLY A 147 -2.59 2.97 19.52
CA GLY A 147 -3.85 2.56 18.88
C GLY A 147 -4.94 3.64 18.90
N LYS A 148 -5.00 4.49 19.93
CA LYS A 148 -5.94 5.62 19.98
C LYS A 148 -5.57 6.77 19.03
N GLU A 149 -4.27 7.02 18.86
CA GLU A 149 -3.78 8.02 17.90
C GLU A 149 -4.02 7.52 16.48
N ALA A 150 -3.63 6.28 16.19
CA ALA A 150 -3.88 5.62 14.91
C ALA A 150 -5.37 5.61 14.54
N LEU A 151 -6.26 5.26 15.49
CA LEU A 151 -7.70 5.32 15.27
C LEU A 151 -8.16 6.72 14.86
N LYS A 152 -7.75 7.76 15.58
CA LYS A 152 -8.16 9.14 15.29
C LYS A 152 -7.70 9.57 13.91
N LEU A 153 -6.48 9.21 13.51
CA LEU A 153 -5.94 9.52 12.18
C LEU A 153 -6.74 8.82 11.08
N LEU A 154 -7.14 7.55 11.29
CA LEU A 154 -7.95 6.80 10.33
C LEU A 154 -9.39 7.36 10.24
N GLU A 155 -9.99 7.78 11.35
CA GLU A 155 -11.29 8.46 11.35
C GLU A 155 -11.23 9.77 10.55
N GLU A 156 -10.19 10.58 10.77
CA GLU A 156 -9.95 11.82 10.01
C GLU A 156 -9.70 11.52 8.52
N ALA A 157 -8.95 10.46 8.19
CA ALA A 157 -8.72 10.03 6.82
C ALA A 157 -10.03 9.66 6.11
N LEU A 158 -10.93 8.92 6.78
CA LEU A 158 -12.24 8.56 6.23
C LEU A 158 -13.11 9.80 5.99
N GLU A 159 -13.10 10.77 6.91
CA GLU A 159 -13.82 12.04 6.74
C GLU A 159 -13.31 12.82 5.53
N LEU A 160 -11.99 12.93 5.37
CA LEU A 160 -11.38 13.61 4.22
C LEU A 160 -11.64 12.88 2.89
N GLN A 161 -11.58 11.55 2.87
CA GLN A 161 -11.94 10.75 1.70
C GLN A 161 -13.41 10.87 1.35
N ALA A 162 -14.31 10.89 2.34
CA ALA A 162 -15.74 11.11 2.12
C ALA A 162 -15.98 12.48 1.48
N LYS A 163 -15.30 13.52 1.99
CA LYS A 163 -15.37 14.87 1.43
C LYS A 163 -14.80 14.91 0.00
N CYS A 164 -13.65 14.29 -0.23
CA CYS A 164 -13.03 14.17 -1.55
C CYS A 164 -13.99 13.53 -2.55
N PHE A 165 -14.58 12.38 -2.18
CA PHE A 165 -15.55 11.68 -3.01
C PHE A 165 -16.76 12.55 -3.35
N SER A 166 -17.31 13.29 -2.38
CA SER A 166 -18.44 14.20 -2.64
C SER A 166 -18.10 15.35 -3.60
N VAL A 167 -16.89 15.91 -3.49
CA VAL A 167 -16.41 16.93 -4.44
C VAL A 167 -16.29 16.30 -5.83
N GLN A 168 -15.59 15.18 -5.95
CA GLN A 168 -15.41 14.45 -7.22
C GLN A 168 -16.74 14.05 -7.87
N GLU A 169 -17.69 13.51 -7.09
CA GLU A 169 -19.02 13.10 -7.57
C GLU A 169 -19.79 14.29 -8.15
N THR A 170 -19.71 15.46 -7.49
CA THR A 170 -20.33 16.70 -7.96
C THR A 170 -19.66 17.19 -9.24
N THR A 171 -18.33 17.28 -9.26
CA THR A 171 -17.56 17.74 -10.44
C THR A 171 -17.77 16.82 -11.65
N HIS A 172 -17.80 15.51 -11.45
CA HIS A 172 -18.07 14.55 -12.51
C HIS A 172 -19.51 14.69 -13.06
N ALA A 173 -20.50 14.88 -12.19
CA ALA A 173 -21.88 15.10 -12.62
C ALA A 173 -22.04 16.40 -13.41
N GLU A 174 -21.36 17.48 -12.99
CA GLU A 174 -21.32 18.75 -13.73
C GLU A 174 -20.66 18.59 -15.10
N PHE A 175 -19.56 17.84 -15.18
CA PHE A 175 -18.89 17.53 -16.43
C PHE A 175 -19.80 16.79 -17.42
N LEU A 176 -20.48 15.72 -16.97
CA LEU A 176 -21.42 14.96 -17.80
C LEU A 176 -22.59 15.81 -18.31
N GLU A 177 -23.11 16.72 -17.48
CA GLU A 177 -24.19 17.62 -17.87
C GLU A 177 -23.72 18.65 -18.91
N GLN A 178 -22.52 19.20 -18.75
CA GLN A 178 -21.92 20.10 -19.74
C GLN A 178 -21.71 19.40 -21.08
N GLU A 179 -21.22 18.15 -21.07
CA GLU A 179 -21.07 17.33 -22.28
C GLU A 179 -22.42 17.07 -22.95
N ARG A 180 -23.46 16.73 -22.18
CA ARG A 180 -24.82 16.53 -22.70
C ARG A 180 -25.35 17.78 -23.39
N LEU A 181 -25.23 18.95 -22.74
CA LEU A 181 -25.68 20.23 -23.31
C LEU A 181 -24.89 20.62 -24.57
N ALA A 182 -23.58 20.37 -24.61
CA ALA A 182 -22.73 20.63 -25.77
C ALA A 182 -23.09 19.73 -26.96
N ASN A 183 -23.39 18.45 -26.71
CA ASN A 183 -23.84 17.49 -27.72
C ASN A 183 -25.24 17.84 -28.26
N GLU A 184 -26.15 18.31 -27.41
CA GLU A 184 -27.47 18.78 -27.82
C GLU A 184 -27.39 20.06 -28.68
N GLN A 185 -26.49 20.99 -28.37
CA GLN A 185 -26.28 22.19 -29.17
C GLN A 185 -25.59 21.90 -30.52
N SER A 186 -24.65 20.96 -30.55
CA SER A 186 -23.98 20.52 -31.78
C SER A 186 -24.93 19.72 -32.70
N GLY A 187 -25.85 18.94 -32.13
CA GLY A 187 -26.86 18.18 -32.89
C GLY A 187 -27.98 19.02 -33.53
N ILE A 188 -28.12 20.29 -33.14
CA ILE A 188 -29.10 21.23 -33.75
C ILE A 188 -28.50 21.92 -35.00
N ALA A 189 -27.17 21.95 -35.15
CA ALA A 189 -26.50 22.63 -36.28
C ALA A 189 -26.44 21.81 -37.58
N GLU A 190 -26.72 20.50 -37.55
CA GLU A 190 -26.75 19.65 -38.77
C GLU A 190 -28.10 19.68 -39.51
N GLY A 191 -29.06 20.50 -39.05
CA GLY A 191 -30.42 20.57 -39.59
C GLY A 191 -30.74 21.71 -40.56
N GLU A 192 -29.80 22.61 -40.85
CA GLU A 192 -30.02 23.71 -41.81
C GLU A 192 -29.08 23.61 -43.02
N GLU A 193 -29.59 22.99 -44.08
CA GLU A 193 -29.03 23.10 -45.43
C GLU A 193 -29.18 24.52 -46.00
N GLU A 194 -28.09 24.95 -46.65
CA GLU A 194 -27.94 25.97 -47.71
C GLU A 194 -27.50 27.41 -47.33
N PRO A 195 -26.78 28.13 -48.23
CA PRO A 195 -25.74 27.68 -49.16
C PRO A 195 -24.45 28.55 -49.13
N VAL A 196 -23.42 28.03 -49.81
CA VAL A 196 -22.10 28.59 -50.11
C VAL A 196 -22.15 29.98 -50.76
N VAL A 197 -21.48 31.00 -50.20
CA VAL A 197 -20.97 32.17 -50.95
C VAL A 197 -19.66 32.76 -50.36
N SER A 198 -18.62 32.67 -51.19
CA SER A 198 -17.42 33.53 -51.41
C SER A 198 -16.43 33.90 -50.28
N GLU A 199 -15.17 33.57 -50.58
CA GLU A 199 -13.94 34.23 -50.12
C GLU A 199 -13.97 35.76 -50.32
N GLU A 200 -13.55 36.52 -49.32
CA GLU A 200 -12.65 37.67 -49.55
C GLU A 200 -11.89 38.06 -48.26
N THR A 201 -10.59 38.26 -48.46
CA THR A 201 -9.53 38.77 -47.58
C THR A 201 -9.89 40.02 -46.75
N ALA A 202 -9.54 40.00 -45.46
CA ALA A 202 -9.22 41.21 -44.70
C ALA A 202 -8.12 40.92 -43.67
N GLU A 203 -6.92 41.45 -43.95
CA GLU A 203 -5.87 41.66 -42.97
C GLU A 203 -6.34 42.67 -41.92
N GLN A 204 -6.27 42.33 -40.63
CA GLN A 204 -6.19 43.32 -39.56
C GLN A 204 -5.24 42.87 -38.45
N GLU A 205 -4.27 43.74 -38.20
CA GLU A 205 -3.28 43.68 -37.13
C GLU A 205 -3.90 43.89 -35.75
N SER A 206 -3.27 43.23 -34.78
CA SER A 206 -3.10 43.63 -33.38
C SER A 206 -4.33 43.63 -32.46
N SER A 207 -4.34 42.65 -31.56
CA SER A 207 -4.37 42.94 -30.13
C SER A 207 -3.68 41.80 -29.40
N ASN A 208 -2.77 42.16 -28.49
CA ASN A 208 -2.16 41.24 -27.51
C ASN A 208 -3.27 40.43 -26.84
N GLU A 209 -3.41 39.17 -27.22
CA GLU A 209 -4.04 38.18 -26.38
C GLU A 209 -3.01 37.88 -25.30
N ASP A 210 -3.31 38.30 -24.08
CA ASP A 210 -2.69 37.74 -22.90
C ASP A 210 -2.77 36.22 -23.06
N ASP A 211 -1.62 35.54 -23.16
CA ASP A 211 -1.50 34.09 -23.03
C ASP A 211 -1.95 33.73 -21.60
N GLN A 212 -3.26 33.78 -21.34
CA GLN A 212 -3.89 33.10 -20.22
C GLN A 212 -3.78 31.62 -20.56
N TRP A 213 -2.72 30.99 -20.05
CA TRP A 213 -2.62 29.55 -19.98
C TRP A 213 -3.83 29.07 -19.18
N ALA A 214 -4.87 28.63 -19.88
CA ALA A 214 -5.98 27.93 -19.26
C ALA A 214 -5.39 26.68 -18.61
N THR A 215 -5.33 26.66 -17.28
CA THR A 215 -4.95 25.46 -16.53
C THR A 215 -5.96 24.38 -16.90
N VAL A 216 -5.53 23.38 -17.67
CA VAL A 216 -6.35 22.23 -17.99
C VAL A 216 -6.48 21.44 -16.68
N GLU A 217 -7.53 21.71 -15.91
CA GLU A 217 -7.91 20.85 -14.79
C GLU A 217 -8.26 19.47 -15.38
N GLU A 218 -7.58 18.43 -14.90
CA GLU A 218 -7.85 17.06 -15.33
C GLU A 218 -9.29 16.70 -14.95
N ALA A 219 -10.04 16.16 -15.91
CA ALA A 219 -11.45 15.84 -15.69
C ALA A 219 -11.57 14.71 -14.67
N VAL A 220 -12.43 14.88 -13.67
CA VAL A 220 -12.81 13.77 -12.79
C VAL A 220 -13.51 12.71 -13.63
N THR A 221 -13.05 11.46 -13.56
CA THR A 221 -13.64 10.33 -14.29
C THR A 221 -14.19 9.28 -13.33
N TYR A 222 -14.81 8.22 -13.87
CA TYR A 222 -15.15 7.05 -13.07
C TYR A 222 -13.91 6.39 -12.44
N ASP A 223 -12.74 6.41 -13.09
CA ASP A 223 -11.50 5.91 -12.50
C ASP A 223 -11.13 6.69 -11.24
N THR A 224 -11.20 8.03 -11.30
CA THR A 224 -10.93 8.89 -10.14
C THR A 224 -11.86 8.57 -8.96
N LEU A 225 -13.14 8.28 -9.24
CA LEU A 225 -14.10 7.87 -8.22
C LEU A 225 -13.79 6.47 -7.66
N VAL A 226 -13.33 5.54 -8.50
CA VAL A 226 -12.87 4.21 -8.07
C VAL A 226 -11.67 4.33 -7.15
N ASP A 227 -10.68 5.17 -7.49
CA ASP A 227 -9.47 5.35 -6.68
C ASP A 227 -9.82 5.81 -5.26
N THR A 228 -10.73 6.77 -5.13
CA THR A 228 -11.23 7.22 -3.81
C THR A 228 -11.97 6.13 -3.06
N LEU A 229 -12.84 5.34 -3.72
CA LEU A 229 -13.55 4.24 -3.07
C LEU A 229 -12.63 3.10 -2.63
N VAL A 230 -11.63 2.76 -3.45
CA VAL A 230 -10.61 1.78 -3.10
C VAL A 230 -9.78 2.27 -1.91
N ALA A 231 -9.37 3.54 -1.90
CA ALA A 231 -8.66 4.14 -0.76
C ALA A 231 -9.49 4.09 0.53
N GLN A 232 -10.81 4.32 0.45
CA GLN A 232 -11.72 4.17 1.59
C GLN A 232 -11.80 2.72 2.08
N LEU A 233 -11.92 1.72 1.18
CA LEU A 233 -11.90 0.31 1.57
C LEU A 233 -10.59 -0.09 2.24
N ASN A 234 -9.45 0.41 1.74
CA ASN A 234 -8.14 0.16 2.33
C ASN A 234 -8.04 0.78 3.73
N THR A 235 -8.49 2.03 3.90
CA THR A 235 -8.50 2.71 5.20
C THR A 235 -9.40 1.97 6.21
N LEU A 236 -10.58 1.50 5.78
CA LEU A 236 -11.45 0.66 6.61
C LEU A 236 -10.82 -0.70 6.94
N THR A 237 -10.03 -1.27 6.02
CA THR A 237 -9.29 -2.51 6.24
C THR A 237 -8.24 -2.32 7.34
N THR A 238 -7.44 -1.25 7.27
CA THR A 238 -6.47 -0.87 8.30
C THR A 238 -7.15 -0.64 9.66
N LEU A 239 -8.33 -0.01 9.66
CA LEU A 239 -9.11 0.21 10.88
C LEU A 239 -9.57 -1.12 11.52
N CYS A 240 -10.03 -2.08 10.71
CA CYS A 240 -10.36 -3.42 11.17
C CYS A 240 -9.13 -4.19 11.69
N GLN A 241 -7.97 -4.06 11.05
CA GLN A 241 -6.73 -4.69 11.52
C GLN A 241 -6.31 -4.13 12.87
N LEU A 242 -6.35 -2.80 13.03
CA LEU A 242 -6.09 -2.13 14.29
C LEU A 242 -7.01 -2.66 15.42
N LEU A 243 -8.29 -2.92 15.13
CA LEU A 243 -9.22 -3.54 16.08
C LEU A 243 -8.85 -4.99 16.46
N ASN A 244 -8.28 -5.75 15.54
CA ASN A 244 -7.92 -7.15 15.75
C ASN A 244 -6.68 -7.27 16.65
N ASP A 245 -5.75 -6.35 16.48
CA ASP A 245 -4.44 -6.37 17.13
C ASP A 245 -4.48 -5.64 18.49
N ALA A 246 -5.34 -4.63 18.64
CA ALA A 246 -5.45 -3.84 19.87
C ALA A 246 -6.30 -4.54 20.94
N SER A 247 -5.64 -5.08 21.97
CA SER A 247 -6.23 -5.87 23.06
C SER A 247 -7.12 -5.07 24.02
N GLY A 248 -8.27 -4.58 23.53
CA GLY A 248 -9.27 -3.85 24.31
C GLY A 248 -8.96 -2.37 24.57
N SER A 249 -7.90 -1.83 23.95
CA SER A 249 -7.57 -0.39 24.02
C SER A 249 -8.45 0.47 23.11
N ILE A 250 -9.15 -0.14 22.14
CA ILE A 250 -10.03 0.52 21.18
C ILE A 250 -11.49 0.46 21.62
N PRO A 251 -12.26 1.57 21.51
CA PRO A 251 -13.66 1.60 21.94
C PRO A 251 -14.57 0.63 21.19
N SER A 252 -15.51 0.01 21.91
CA SER A 252 -16.45 -0.98 21.35
C SER A 252 -17.42 -0.44 20.29
N HIS A 253 -17.54 0.89 20.14
CA HIS A 253 -18.43 1.51 19.14
C HIS A 253 -17.80 1.59 17.74
N VAL A 254 -16.50 1.34 17.63
CA VAL A 254 -15.75 1.49 16.37
C VAL A 254 -16.18 0.45 15.34
N LEU A 255 -16.39 -0.81 15.74
CA LEU A 255 -16.87 -1.86 14.82
C LEU A 255 -18.27 -1.53 14.23
N PRO A 256 -19.30 -1.18 15.03
CA PRO A 256 -20.56 -0.68 14.49
C PRO A 256 -20.44 0.56 13.59
N MET A 257 -19.47 1.43 13.87
CA MET A 257 -19.18 2.60 13.03
C MET A 257 -18.67 2.17 11.65
N ILE A 258 -17.72 1.23 11.57
CA ILE A 258 -17.22 0.65 10.31
C ILE A 258 -18.36 0.03 9.51
N GLU A 259 -19.20 -0.79 10.14
CA GLU A 259 -20.32 -1.46 9.47
C GLU A 259 -21.29 -0.44 8.85
N ASN A 260 -21.68 0.58 9.62
CA ASN A 260 -22.55 1.64 9.14
C ASN A 260 -21.91 2.44 8.00
N TYR A 261 -20.64 2.80 8.16
CA TYR A 261 -19.89 3.55 7.16
C TYR A 261 -19.78 2.76 5.85
N SER A 262 -19.25 1.53 5.91
CA SER A 262 -19.04 0.66 4.74
C SER A 262 -20.31 0.32 3.97
N SER A 263 -21.45 0.16 4.65
CA SER A 263 -22.73 -0.17 3.99
C SER A 263 -23.15 0.82 2.90
N LYS A 264 -22.83 2.11 3.09
CA LYS A 264 -23.14 3.19 2.14
C LYS A 264 -22.25 3.12 0.89
N TYR A 265 -20.96 2.82 1.09
CA TYR A 265 -19.98 2.79 -0.01
C TYR A 265 -20.08 1.53 -0.86
N ILE A 266 -20.44 0.39 -0.28
CA ILE A 266 -20.66 -0.85 -1.05
C ILE A 266 -21.72 -0.64 -2.15
N GLN A 267 -22.78 0.14 -1.86
CA GLN A 267 -23.79 0.48 -2.86
C GLN A 267 -23.22 1.37 -3.97
N LYS A 268 -22.39 2.37 -3.63
CA LYS A 268 -21.75 3.26 -4.60
C LYS A 268 -20.75 2.51 -5.50
N ILE A 269 -19.95 1.61 -4.92
CA ILE A 269 -19.01 0.75 -5.64
C ILE A 269 -19.73 -0.05 -6.72
N GLN A 270 -20.89 -0.64 -6.40
CA GLN A 270 -21.66 -1.43 -7.37
C GLN A 270 -22.20 -0.59 -8.54
N ALA A 271 -22.51 0.68 -8.31
CA ALA A 271 -22.95 1.58 -9.38
C ALA A 271 -21.77 1.98 -10.29
N ILE A 272 -20.66 2.41 -9.68
CA ILE A 272 -19.49 2.90 -10.41
C ILE A 272 -18.77 1.77 -11.17
N SER A 273 -18.70 0.56 -10.60
CA SER A 273 -18.01 -0.58 -11.24
C SER A 273 -18.61 -1.00 -12.58
N GLN A 274 -19.84 -0.58 -12.90
CA GLN A 274 -20.46 -0.84 -14.20
C GLN A 274 -19.84 -0.02 -15.33
N HIS A 275 -19.17 1.07 -14.97
CA HIS A 275 -18.53 2.00 -15.90
C HIS A 275 -17.01 1.77 -16.02
N THR A 276 -16.43 0.92 -15.17
CA THR A 276 -14.98 0.66 -15.09
C THR A 276 -14.65 -0.85 -15.11
N PRO A 277 -15.01 -1.58 -16.19
CA PRO A 277 -14.81 -3.04 -16.26
C PRO A 277 -13.35 -3.47 -16.13
N GLU A 278 -12.40 -2.63 -16.55
CA GLU A 278 -10.96 -2.84 -16.41
C GLU A 278 -10.45 -2.78 -14.96
N ARG A 279 -11.18 -2.09 -14.06
CA ARG A 279 -10.82 -1.96 -12.63
C ARG A 279 -11.48 -3.00 -11.73
N LEU A 280 -12.27 -3.93 -12.29
CA LEU A 280 -13.04 -4.89 -11.51
C LEU A 280 -12.18 -5.79 -10.61
N HIS A 281 -10.98 -6.16 -11.05
CA HIS A 281 -10.05 -6.96 -10.24
C HIS A 281 -9.69 -6.26 -8.93
N GLU A 282 -9.28 -5.00 -9.02
CA GLU A 282 -8.83 -4.21 -7.87
C GLU A 282 -9.99 -3.89 -6.91
N ILE A 283 -11.16 -3.56 -7.45
CA ILE A 283 -12.37 -3.35 -6.67
C ILE A 283 -12.72 -4.64 -5.90
N ALA A 284 -12.72 -5.79 -6.58
CA ALA A 284 -13.01 -7.08 -5.96
C ALA A 284 -11.98 -7.43 -4.88
N LEU A 285 -10.69 -7.20 -5.14
CA LEU A 285 -9.60 -7.49 -4.22
C LEU A 285 -9.69 -6.63 -2.95
N SER A 286 -9.91 -5.33 -3.10
CA SER A 286 -10.05 -4.39 -1.99
C SER A 286 -11.29 -4.73 -1.15
N LYS A 287 -12.40 -5.09 -1.79
CA LYS A 287 -13.62 -5.54 -1.11
C LYS A 287 -13.39 -6.85 -0.34
N ALA A 288 -12.67 -7.81 -0.92
CA ALA A 288 -12.38 -9.09 -0.28
C ALA A 288 -11.47 -8.93 0.94
N LYS A 289 -10.41 -8.10 0.83
CA LYS A 289 -9.52 -7.73 1.94
C LYS A 289 -10.32 -7.08 3.08
N PHE A 290 -11.09 -6.03 2.79
CA PHE A 290 -11.94 -5.36 3.77
C PHE A 290 -12.92 -6.32 4.45
N THR A 291 -13.65 -7.10 3.66
CA THR A 291 -14.65 -8.05 4.19
C THR A 291 -14.00 -9.06 5.13
N SER A 292 -12.83 -9.60 4.77
CA SER A 292 -12.11 -10.54 5.63
C SER A 292 -11.70 -9.91 6.97
N SER A 293 -11.15 -8.70 6.96
CA SER A 293 -10.72 -8.01 8.18
C SER A 293 -11.91 -7.62 9.06
N LEU A 294 -13.03 -7.22 8.46
CA LEU A 294 -14.27 -6.94 9.19
C LEU A 294 -14.84 -8.19 9.86
N LEU A 295 -14.85 -9.33 9.16
CA LEU A 295 -15.32 -10.60 9.72
C LEU A 295 -14.42 -11.10 10.85
N GLU A 296 -13.10 -10.88 10.74
CA GLU A 296 -12.17 -11.18 11.82
C GLU A 296 -12.51 -10.36 13.07
N ALA A 297 -12.70 -9.04 12.94
CA ALA A 297 -13.06 -8.16 14.04
C ALA A 297 -14.41 -8.53 14.67
N GLY A 298 -15.40 -8.88 13.84
CA GLY A 298 -16.69 -9.39 14.31
C GLY A 298 -16.57 -10.72 15.06
N PHE A 299 -15.71 -11.63 14.62
CA PHE A 299 -15.49 -12.90 15.31
C PHE A 299 -14.73 -12.71 16.63
N ARG A 300 -13.62 -11.96 16.63
CA ARG A 300 -12.81 -11.68 17.82
C ARG A 300 -13.60 -10.92 18.89
N SER A 301 -14.54 -10.06 18.49
CA SER A 301 -15.46 -9.37 19.40
C SER A 301 -16.66 -10.22 19.87
N GLY A 302 -16.78 -11.47 19.41
CA GLY A 302 -17.85 -12.39 19.79
C GLY A 302 -19.20 -12.11 19.12
N GLN A 303 -19.23 -11.27 18.09
CA GLN A 303 -20.45 -10.94 17.32
C GLN A 303 -20.75 -11.97 16.22
N LEU A 304 -19.75 -12.74 15.80
CA LEU A 304 -19.86 -13.75 14.76
C LEU A 304 -19.41 -15.12 15.26
N ASP A 305 -20.05 -16.18 14.76
CA ASP A 305 -19.59 -17.55 14.95
C ASP A 305 -18.60 -17.99 13.86
N ALA A 306 -17.85 -19.06 14.13
CA ALA A 306 -16.79 -19.57 13.26
C ALA A 306 -17.30 -20.01 11.87
N MET A 307 -18.53 -20.55 11.78
CA MET A 307 -19.09 -21.01 10.52
C MET A 307 -19.58 -19.86 9.66
N THR A 308 -20.15 -18.82 10.28
CA THR A 308 -20.52 -17.58 9.60
C THR A 308 -19.27 -16.85 9.10
N TYR A 309 -18.23 -16.69 9.93
CA TYR A 309 -16.96 -16.10 9.50
C TYR A 309 -16.40 -16.86 8.28
N ARG A 310 -16.30 -18.19 8.36
CA ARG A 310 -15.83 -19.00 7.22
C ARG A 310 -16.65 -18.75 5.95
N ARG A 311 -17.97 -18.87 6.03
CA ARG A 311 -18.87 -18.80 4.86
C ARG A 311 -18.75 -17.45 4.16
N GLU A 312 -18.81 -16.36 4.92
CA GLU A 312 -18.76 -15.01 4.35
C GLU A 312 -17.35 -14.68 3.80
N ARG A 313 -16.28 -15.17 4.45
CA ARG A 313 -14.90 -15.05 3.93
C ARG A 313 -14.74 -15.80 2.61
N ASP A 314 -15.19 -17.07 2.56
CA ASP A 314 -15.16 -17.89 1.35
C ASP A 314 -15.95 -17.21 0.22
N ALA A 315 -17.12 -16.62 0.53
CA ALA A 315 -17.92 -15.89 -0.45
C ALA A 315 -17.18 -14.66 -1.01
N ALA A 316 -16.53 -13.88 -0.14
CA ALA A 316 -15.78 -12.69 -0.55
C ALA A 316 -14.64 -13.00 -1.54
N PHE A 317 -13.94 -14.13 -1.35
CA PHE A 317 -12.86 -14.59 -2.22
C PHE A 317 -13.32 -15.49 -3.39
N SER A 318 -14.63 -15.68 -3.57
CA SER A 318 -15.18 -16.47 -4.68
C SER A 318 -15.48 -15.66 -5.94
N ALA A 319 -15.29 -14.33 -5.89
CA ALA A 319 -15.55 -13.43 -7.00
C ALA A 319 -14.66 -13.77 -8.22
N PRO A 320 -15.24 -14.00 -9.42
CA PRO A 320 -14.47 -14.39 -10.59
C PRO A 320 -13.45 -13.34 -11.04
N GLU A 321 -13.72 -12.06 -10.76
CA GLU A 321 -12.87 -10.92 -11.09
C GLU A 321 -11.48 -11.01 -10.41
N LEU A 322 -11.39 -11.65 -9.24
CA LEU A 322 -10.14 -11.88 -8.51
C LEU A 322 -9.14 -12.76 -9.28
N PHE A 323 -9.63 -13.61 -10.18
CA PHE A 323 -8.78 -14.60 -10.86
C PHE A 323 -8.72 -14.39 -12.38
N ALA A 324 -9.31 -13.30 -12.88
CA ALA A 324 -9.38 -13.00 -14.31
C ALA A 324 -8.05 -12.46 -14.89
N THR A 325 -7.36 -11.61 -14.14
CA THR A 325 -6.12 -10.93 -14.55
C THR A 325 -5.13 -10.92 -13.40
N GLU A 326 -3.88 -11.31 -13.64
CA GLU A 326 -2.76 -11.23 -12.67
C GLU A 326 -3.11 -11.70 -11.24
N PRO A 327 -3.47 -12.99 -11.06
CA PRO A 327 -4.09 -13.48 -9.83
C PRO A 327 -3.14 -13.59 -8.63
N PHE A 328 -1.89 -13.13 -8.74
CA PHE A 328 -0.88 -13.27 -7.70
C PHE A 328 -1.35 -12.66 -6.38
N GLU A 329 -1.71 -11.37 -6.40
CA GLU A 329 -2.17 -10.68 -5.21
C GLU A 329 -3.44 -11.29 -4.64
N SER A 330 -4.34 -11.77 -5.50
CA SER A 330 -5.58 -12.44 -5.08
C SER A 330 -5.31 -13.77 -4.38
N PHE A 331 -4.36 -14.58 -4.87
CA PHE A 331 -3.94 -15.80 -4.18
C PHE A 331 -3.28 -15.50 -2.83
N VAL A 332 -2.39 -14.52 -2.78
CA VAL A 332 -1.71 -14.14 -1.54
C VAL A 332 -2.70 -13.57 -0.52
N ALA A 333 -3.62 -12.69 -0.95
CA ALA A 333 -4.65 -12.12 -0.08
C ALA A 333 -5.60 -13.19 0.47
N ASN A 334 -5.99 -14.19 -0.34
CA ASN A 334 -6.83 -15.29 0.14
C ASN A 334 -6.07 -16.20 1.12
N ALA A 335 -4.79 -16.48 0.86
CA ALA A 335 -3.96 -17.24 1.79
C ALA A 335 -3.77 -16.51 3.14
N ARG A 336 -3.58 -15.18 3.11
CA ARG A 336 -3.49 -14.35 4.31
C ARG A 336 -4.82 -14.36 5.08
N SER A 337 -5.97 -14.19 4.41
CA SER A 337 -7.28 -14.26 5.08
C SER A 337 -7.55 -15.60 5.77
N LEU A 338 -7.12 -16.70 5.16
CA LEU A 338 -7.19 -18.05 5.76
C LEU A 338 -6.25 -18.20 6.97
N THR A 339 -5.10 -17.54 6.93
CA THR A 339 -4.14 -17.52 8.05
C THR A 339 -4.69 -16.71 9.23
N SER A 340 -5.26 -15.54 8.97
CA SER A 340 -5.99 -14.73 9.96
C SER A 340 -7.18 -15.49 10.55
N PHE A 341 -7.97 -16.17 9.71
CA PHE A 341 -9.05 -17.05 10.17
C PHE A 341 -8.54 -18.14 11.12
N ASN A 342 -7.42 -18.80 10.78
CA ASN A 342 -6.79 -19.76 11.69
C ASN A 342 -6.35 -19.14 13.02
N SER A 343 -5.73 -17.96 12.99
CA SER A 343 -5.28 -17.23 14.19
C SER A 343 -6.47 -16.92 15.10
N ALA A 344 -7.52 -16.29 14.56
CA ALA A 344 -8.72 -15.96 15.31
C ALA A 344 -9.37 -17.21 15.95
N LEU A 345 -9.42 -18.33 15.22
CA LEU A 345 -9.94 -19.59 15.77
C LEU A 345 -9.06 -20.22 16.85
N ALA A 346 -7.75 -19.94 16.85
CA ALA A 346 -6.83 -20.40 17.88
C ALA A 346 -7.11 -19.70 19.22
N ASP A 347 -7.45 -18.40 19.16
CA ASP A 347 -7.71 -17.58 20.35
C ASP A 347 -9.08 -17.87 20.99
N ALA A 348 -10.02 -18.42 20.23
CA ALA A 348 -11.42 -18.59 20.64
C ALA A 348 -11.69 -19.69 21.70
N ASN A 349 -10.66 -20.32 22.30
CA ASN A 349 -10.79 -21.36 23.34
C ASN A 349 -11.83 -22.48 23.03
N ALA A 350 -12.05 -22.77 21.75
CA ALA A 350 -12.97 -23.79 21.25
C ALA A 350 -12.22 -24.80 20.37
N ASP A 351 -12.70 -26.05 20.31
CA ASP A 351 -12.11 -27.07 19.44
C ASP A 351 -12.44 -26.80 17.97
N ASN A 352 -11.63 -25.94 17.36
CA ASN A 352 -11.69 -25.56 15.96
C ASN A 352 -10.60 -26.27 15.13
N SER A 353 -10.02 -27.35 15.64
CA SER A 353 -8.85 -28.01 15.06
C SER A 353 -9.06 -28.42 13.59
N ILE A 354 -10.25 -28.92 13.25
CA ILE A 354 -10.63 -29.31 11.87
C ILE A 354 -10.73 -28.08 10.96
N LEU A 355 -11.36 -26.99 11.43
CA LEU A 355 -11.50 -25.76 10.65
C LEU A 355 -10.14 -25.12 10.40
N ARG A 356 -9.30 -25.06 11.43
CA ARG A 356 -7.91 -24.56 11.35
C ARG A 356 -7.07 -25.37 10.37
N TRP A 357 -7.14 -26.71 10.45
CA TRP A 357 -6.43 -27.59 9.52
C TRP A 357 -6.84 -27.35 8.06
N ASN A 358 -8.16 -27.25 7.80
CA ASN A 358 -8.68 -27.01 6.46
C ASN A 358 -8.21 -25.65 5.93
N ALA A 359 -8.31 -24.61 6.75
CA ALA A 359 -7.93 -23.25 6.36
C ALA A 359 -6.44 -23.15 5.99
N LEU A 360 -5.55 -23.72 6.81
CA LEU A 360 -4.11 -23.71 6.55
C LEU A 360 -3.69 -24.58 5.36
N THR A 361 -4.39 -25.69 5.13
CA THR A 361 -4.18 -26.54 3.94
C THR A 361 -4.56 -25.77 2.67
N GLU A 362 -5.69 -25.07 2.70
CA GLU A 362 -6.17 -24.23 1.59
C GLU A 362 -5.25 -23.02 1.36
N ALA A 363 -4.77 -22.36 2.42
CA ALA A 363 -3.79 -21.28 2.32
C ALA A 363 -2.51 -21.76 1.62
N THR A 364 -2.01 -22.93 2.00
CA THR A 364 -0.84 -23.56 1.36
C THR A 364 -1.09 -23.87 -0.12
N GLN A 365 -2.32 -24.25 -0.49
CA GLN A 365 -2.70 -24.48 -1.88
C GLN A 365 -2.67 -23.18 -2.69
N PHE A 366 -3.29 -22.11 -2.20
CA PHE A 366 -3.26 -20.81 -2.89
C PHE A 366 -1.84 -20.27 -3.05
N LEU A 367 -1.00 -20.37 -2.03
CA LEU A 367 0.42 -19.99 -2.13
C LEU A 367 1.19 -20.89 -3.12
N SER A 368 0.81 -22.16 -3.24
CA SER A 368 1.38 -23.03 -4.25
C SER A 368 0.96 -22.62 -5.67
N GLU A 369 -0.27 -22.14 -5.88
CA GLU A 369 -0.70 -21.61 -7.18
C GLU A 369 -0.03 -20.27 -7.48
N ALA A 370 0.10 -19.37 -6.49
CA ALA A 370 0.85 -18.12 -6.61
C ALA A 370 2.28 -18.37 -7.11
N SER A 371 2.99 -19.34 -6.53
CA SER A 371 4.37 -19.68 -6.94
C SER A 371 4.51 -20.23 -8.36
N LYS A 372 3.42 -20.59 -9.04
CA LYS A 372 3.41 -21.13 -10.41
C LYS A 372 3.12 -20.06 -11.46
N ILE A 373 2.82 -18.83 -11.05
CA ILE A 373 2.55 -17.74 -11.98
C ILE A 373 3.78 -17.48 -12.85
N GLN A 374 3.55 -17.40 -14.17
CA GLN A 374 4.64 -17.15 -15.11
C GLN A 374 5.18 -15.74 -14.92
N ARG A 375 6.51 -15.60 -14.89
CA ARG A 375 7.20 -14.32 -14.69
C ARG A 375 6.83 -13.62 -13.36
N ILE A 376 6.55 -14.42 -12.33
CA ILE A 376 6.46 -13.90 -10.96
C ILE A 376 7.71 -13.07 -10.65
N ASP A 377 7.51 -11.92 -10.01
CA ASP A 377 8.61 -11.10 -9.55
C ASP A 377 9.45 -11.86 -8.54
N HIS A 378 10.72 -11.48 -8.43
CA HIS A 378 11.63 -12.11 -7.51
C HIS A 378 11.16 -11.94 -6.04
N ASP A 379 10.71 -10.75 -5.67
CA ASP A 379 10.31 -10.41 -4.30
C ASP A 379 8.95 -11.04 -3.94
N ASP A 380 8.05 -11.14 -4.92
CA ASP A 380 6.80 -11.90 -4.82
C ASP A 380 7.03 -13.39 -4.55
N LEU A 381 8.05 -13.98 -5.18
CA LEU A 381 8.42 -15.37 -4.97
C LEU A 381 9.07 -15.58 -3.59
N VAL A 382 9.87 -14.64 -3.11
CA VAL A 382 10.41 -14.64 -1.74
C VAL A 382 9.27 -14.59 -0.72
N THR A 383 8.34 -13.64 -0.88
CA THR A 383 7.13 -13.51 -0.04
C THR A 383 6.33 -14.80 -0.03
N THR A 384 6.14 -15.42 -1.21
CA THR A 384 5.42 -16.70 -1.31
C THR A 384 6.13 -17.81 -0.55
N HIS A 385 7.46 -17.88 -0.60
CA HIS A 385 8.24 -18.85 0.17
C HIS A 385 8.14 -18.60 1.68
N MET A 386 8.22 -17.36 2.14
CA MET A 386 8.05 -16.99 3.55
C MET A 386 6.68 -17.45 4.08
N LEU A 387 5.60 -17.11 3.35
CA LEU A 387 4.24 -17.49 3.73
C LEU A 387 4.03 -19.01 3.74
N ARG A 388 4.60 -19.74 2.76
CA ARG A 388 4.52 -21.20 2.74
C ARG A 388 5.26 -21.84 3.90
N GLY A 389 6.39 -21.27 4.30
CA GLY A 389 7.12 -21.65 5.50
C GLY A 389 6.23 -21.52 6.75
N ALA A 390 5.61 -20.35 6.90
CA ALA A 390 4.72 -20.03 8.02
C ALA A 390 3.51 -20.98 8.07
N SER A 391 2.79 -21.17 6.95
CA SER A 391 1.64 -22.09 6.91
C SER A 391 2.02 -23.53 7.28
N ASN A 392 3.22 -24.01 6.92
CA ASN A 392 3.67 -25.35 7.29
C ASN A 392 4.03 -25.44 8.78
N LEU A 393 4.59 -24.39 9.39
CA LEU A 393 4.79 -24.35 10.84
C LEU A 393 3.46 -24.28 11.60
N SER A 394 2.48 -23.47 11.16
CA SER A 394 1.15 -23.45 11.76
C SER A 394 0.44 -24.80 11.65
N LEU A 395 0.57 -25.50 10.51
CA LEU A 395 0.06 -26.86 10.36
C LEU A 395 0.76 -27.84 11.32
N TYR A 396 2.07 -27.69 11.52
CA TYR A 396 2.82 -28.47 12.50
C TYR A 396 2.37 -28.18 13.93
N ALA A 397 2.07 -26.92 14.28
CA ALA A 397 1.58 -26.55 15.61
C ALA A 397 0.29 -27.31 15.97
N LEU A 398 -0.60 -27.58 15.00
CA LEU A 398 -1.79 -28.40 15.21
C LEU A 398 -1.48 -29.87 15.58
N ALA A 399 -0.27 -30.37 15.30
CA ALA A 399 0.16 -31.71 15.70
C ALA A 399 0.51 -31.82 17.19
N LEU A 400 0.73 -30.68 17.86
CA LEU A 400 1.19 -30.66 19.24
C LEU A 400 0.01 -30.74 20.23
N PRO A 401 0.21 -31.28 21.44
CA PRO A 401 -0.76 -31.18 22.52
C PRO A 401 -1.07 -29.72 22.87
N PRO A 402 -2.31 -29.41 23.31
CA PRO A 402 -3.43 -30.32 23.52
C PRO A 402 -4.20 -30.69 22.24
N ILE A 403 -3.93 -30.04 21.11
CA ILE A 403 -4.71 -30.18 19.87
C ILE A 403 -4.56 -31.58 19.26
N SER A 404 -3.31 -32.03 19.06
CA SER A 404 -2.98 -33.37 18.54
C SER A 404 -3.79 -33.78 17.29
N HIS A 405 -3.96 -32.87 16.32
CA HIS A 405 -4.76 -33.12 15.14
C HIS A 405 -4.21 -34.35 14.36
N PRO A 406 -5.02 -35.37 14.04
CA PRO A 406 -4.50 -36.64 13.52
C PRO A 406 -3.71 -36.51 12.22
N ALA A 407 -4.18 -35.69 11.28
CA ALA A 407 -3.50 -35.48 9.99
C ALA A 407 -2.20 -34.68 10.15
N ALA A 408 -2.16 -33.74 11.10
CA ALA A 408 -0.98 -32.95 11.41
C ALA A 408 0.09 -33.83 12.05
N THR A 409 -0.30 -34.63 13.05
CA THR A 409 0.57 -35.61 13.72
C THR A 409 1.20 -36.58 12.74
N LYS A 410 0.41 -37.13 11.81
CA LYS A 410 0.90 -38.04 10.77
C LYS A 410 1.90 -37.37 9.82
N SER A 411 1.76 -36.07 9.57
CA SER A 411 2.53 -35.32 8.57
C SER A 411 3.63 -34.45 9.18
N ALA A 412 3.80 -34.45 10.51
CA ALA A 412 4.63 -33.50 11.26
C ALA A 412 6.06 -33.36 10.71
N ALA A 413 6.75 -34.49 10.49
CA ALA A 413 8.10 -34.48 9.94
C ALA A 413 8.17 -33.85 8.53
N GLN A 414 7.16 -34.10 7.69
CA GLN A 414 7.11 -33.54 6.34
C GLN A 414 6.78 -32.04 6.37
N LEU A 415 5.90 -31.60 7.27
CA LEU A 415 5.55 -30.19 7.46
C LEU A 415 6.79 -29.38 7.86
N LEU A 416 7.55 -29.85 8.85
CA LEU A 416 8.77 -29.18 9.28
C LEU A 416 9.84 -29.14 8.19
N LYS A 417 10.02 -30.23 7.43
CA LYS A 417 10.92 -30.28 6.28
C LYS A 417 10.51 -29.29 5.19
N ASN A 418 9.22 -29.18 4.90
CA ASN A 418 8.71 -28.21 3.95
C ASN A 418 8.99 -26.78 4.42
N ALA A 419 8.72 -26.47 5.69
CA ALA A 419 8.98 -25.15 6.25
C ALA A 419 10.46 -24.76 6.13
N GLU A 420 11.37 -25.66 6.53
CA GLU A 420 12.82 -25.46 6.40
C GLU A 420 13.25 -25.15 4.96
N VAL A 421 12.74 -25.92 3.99
CA VAL A 421 13.05 -25.73 2.57
C VAL A 421 12.53 -24.39 2.05
N PHE A 422 11.30 -24.00 2.40
CA PHE A 422 10.72 -22.74 1.93
C PHE A 422 11.45 -21.54 2.51
N TYR A 423 11.70 -21.51 3.82
CA TYR A 423 12.47 -20.43 4.44
C TYR A 423 13.91 -20.34 3.91
N ARG A 424 14.56 -21.48 3.67
CA ARG A 424 15.90 -21.50 3.06
C ARG A 424 15.89 -20.96 1.64
N ASN A 425 14.83 -21.20 0.87
CA ASN A 425 14.70 -20.65 -0.48
C ASN A 425 14.44 -19.15 -0.43
N ALA A 426 13.55 -18.66 0.45
CA ALA A 426 13.35 -17.24 0.69
C ALA A 426 14.68 -16.53 1.02
N SER A 427 15.45 -17.06 1.99
CA SER A 427 16.74 -16.51 2.38
C SER A 427 17.78 -16.46 1.24
N LYS A 428 17.83 -17.49 0.40
CA LYS A 428 18.77 -17.53 -0.75
C LYS A 428 18.43 -16.52 -1.83
N MET A 429 17.15 -16.17 -1.93
CA MET A 429 16.62 -15.35 -2.98
C MET A 429 16.65 -13.88 -2.54
N SER A 430 16.18 -13.57 -1.33
CA SER A 430 15.97 -12.20 -0.84
C SER A 430 17.15 -11.26 -1.12
N GLY A 431 16.83 -10.12 -1.72
CA GLY A 431 17.76 -9.01 -1.92
C GLY A 431 17.87 -8.09 -0.72
N ASP A 432 16.93 -8.19 0.23
CA ASP A 432 16.94 -7.47 1.49
C ASP A 432 17.68 -8.27 2.57
N GLU A 433 18.64 -7.64 3.24
CA GLU A 433 19.51 -8.36 4.18
C GLU A 433 18.79 -8.72 5.48
N GLU A 434 17.77 -7.95 5.88
CA GLU A 434 16.97 -8.24 7.06
C GLU A 434 16.03 -9.42 6.80
N GLU A 435 15.24 -9.37 5.74
CA GLU A 435 14.35 -10.46 5.31
C GLU A 435 15.13 -11.77 5.12
N LYS A 436 16.32 -11.69 4.51
CA LYS A 436 17.22 -12.83 4.35
C LYS A 436 17.63 -13.47 5.67
N GLU A 437 17.95 -12.67 6.68
CA GLU A 437 18.37 -13.13 8.00
C GLU A 437 17.19 -13.69 8.81
N ILE A 438 16.01 -13.06 8.72
CA ILE A 438 14.75 -13.59 9.28
C ILE A 438 14.44 -14.96 8.67
N ALA A 439 14.46 -15.06 7.34
CA ALA A 439 14.22 -16.31 6.63
C ALA A 439 15.25 -17.39 7.01
N GLN A 440 16.52 -17.01 7.18
CA GLN A 440 17.56 -17.94 7.63
C GLN A 440 17.29 -18.46 9.05
N LEU A 441 16.92 -17.57 9.98
CA LEU A 441 16.58 -17.95 11.35
C LEU A 441 15.36 -18.90 11.38
N ARG A 442 14.28 -18.55 10.68
CA ARG A 442 13.07 -19.39 10.61
C ARG A 442 13.37 -20.77 10.00
N SER A 443 14.33 -20.86 9.07
CA SER A 443 14.85 -22.13 8.55
C SER A 443 15.60 -22.96 9.61
N LEU A 444 16.45 -22.32 10.43
CA LEU A 444 17.15 -22.96 11.55
C LEU A 444 16.17 -23.49 12.61
N VAL A 445 15.15 -22.70 12.95
CA VAL A 445 14.08 -23.09 13.88
C VAL A 445 13.35 -24.33 13.37
N ALA A 446 12.91 -24.32 12.10
CA ALA A 446 12.27 -25.48 11.49
C ALA A 446 13.18 -26.72 11.48
N SER A 447 14.48 -26.57 11.29
CA SER A 447 15.46 -27.66 11.36
C SER A 447 15.64 -28.20 12.79
N SER A 448 15.72 -27.31 13.78
CA SER A 448 15.81 -27.69 15.21
C SER A 448 14.58 -28.49 15.66
N LEU A 449 13.38 -28.06 15.25
CA LEU A 449 12.13 -28.78 15.50
C LEU A 449 12.10 -30.17 14.85
N GLN A 450 12.72 -30.36 13.67
CA GLN A 450 12.86 -31.69 13.06
C GLN A 450 13.71 -32.62 13.92
N ASN A 451 14.79 -32.09 14.50
CA ASN A 451 15.66 -32.86 15.40
C ASN A 451 14.91 -33.26 16.67
N LYS A 452 14.14 -32.34 17.28
CA LYS A 452 13.23 -32.65 18.39
C LYS A 452 12.26 -33.77 18.05
N ALA A 453 11.52 -33.64 16.94
CA ALA A 453 10.50 -34.61 16.53
C ALA A 453 11.08 -36.00 16.21
N SER A 454 12.36 -36.08 15.83
CA SER A 454 13.03 -37.36 15.50
C SER A 454 13.77 -37.98 16.68
N LEU A 455 14.24 -37.18 17.65
CA LEU A 455 15.07 -37.63 18.77
C LEU A 455 14.35 -37.61 20.13
N ASP A 456 13.09 -37.18 20.18
CA ASP A 456 12.34 -36.95 21.44
C ASP A 456 13.12 -36.04 22.40
N ALA A 457 13.81 -35.05 21.84
CA ALA A 457 14.66 -34.09 22.55
C ALA A 457 13.90 -32.79 22.85
N GLU A 458 14.34 -32.02 23.85
CA GLU A 458 13.83 -30.66 24.07
C GLU A 458 14.20 -29.74 22.90
N PHE A 459 13.37 -28.72 22.65
CA PHE A 459 13.71 -27.71 21.66
C PHE A 459 14.84 -26.85 22.24
N ASP A 460 16.01 -26.90 21.58
CA ASP A 460 17.20 -26.23 22.08
C ASP A 460 17.29 -24.82 21.47
N ILE A 461 16.69 -23.85 22.18
CA ILE A 461 16.79 -22.42 21.85
C ILE A 461 18.27 -22.00 21.77
N MET A 462 19.12 -22.51 22.67
CA MET A 462 20.53 -22.14 22.71
C MET A 462 21.29 -22.62 21.48
N ALA A 463 20.94 -23.78 20.93
CA ALA A 463 21.48 -24.24 19.65
C ALA A 463 21.06 -23.32 18.49
N VAL A 464 19.82 -22.83 18.48
CA VAL A 464 19.35 -21.85 17.48
C VAL A 464 20.12 -20.53 17.60
N VAL A 465 20.26 -20.02 18.83
CA VAL A 465 21.03 -18.79 19.12
C VAL A 465 22.49 -18.94 18.70
N GLN A 466 23.13 -20.07 18.99
CA GLN A 466 24.53 -20.33 18.61
C GLN A 466 24.72 -20.52 17.10
N ALA A 467 23.72 -21.05 16.40
CA ALA A 467 23.76 -21.24 14.95
C ALA A 467 23.44 -19.96 14.17
N SER A 468 22.77 -18.99 14.81
CA SER A 468 22.48 -17.68 14.23
C SER A 468 23.75 -16.83 14.10
N ARG A 469 23.77 -15.95 13.10
CA ARG A 469 24.84 -14.96 12.90
C ARG A 469 24.57 -13.64 13.61
N LYS A 470 23.34 -13.46 14.10
CA LYS A 470 22.86 -12.25 14.75
C LYS A 470 23.09 -12.33 16.26
N ASP A 471 23.00 -11.17 16.91
CA ASP A 471 23.10 -11.08 18.35
C ASP A 471 21.94 -11.84 19.04
N PRO A 472 22.19 -12.50 20.20
CA PRO A 472 21.15 -13.18 20.97
C PRO A 472 19.88 -12.37 21.22
N SER A 473 19.95 -11.04 21.44
CA SER A 473 18.75 -10.24 21.68
C SER A 473 17.82 -10.21 20.47
N TRP A 474 18.37 -9.97 19.28
CA TRP A 474 17.63 -10.02 18.01
C TRP A 474 17.04 -11.42 17.77
N VAL A 475 17.78 -12.48 18.07
CA VAL A 475 17.25 -13.85 17.92
C VAL A 475 16.05 -14.09 18.86
N MET A 476 16.13 -13.62 20.10
CA MET A 476 15.04 -13.78 21.06
C MET A 476 13.80 -12.95 20.68
N GLU A 477 14.00 -11.73 20.17
CA GLU A 477 12.93 -10.89 19.61
C GLU A 477 12.19 -11.62 18.47
N GLN A 478 12.95 -12.15 17.51
CA GLN A 478 12.38 -12.90 16.38
C GLN A 478 11.69 -14.20 16.80
N LEU A 479 12.18 -14.88 17.85
CA LEU A 479 11.49 -16.05 18.41
C LEU A 479 10.18 -15.67 19.11
N SER A 480 10.14 -14.52 19.79
CA SER A 480 8.91 -13.96 20.36
C SER A 480 7.89 -13.68 19.26
N GLU A 481 8.29 -13.01 18.18
CA GLU A 481 7.41 -12.74 17.02
C GLU A 481 6.86 -14.05 16.43
N MET A 482 7.69 -15.09 16.29
CA MET A 482 7.21 -16.40 15.83
C MET A 482 6.21 -17.06 16.78
N GLN A 483 6.31 -16.82 18.09
CA GLN A 483 5.33 -17.29 19.08
C GLN A 483 4.03 -16.50 18.96
N ASP A 484 4.10 -15.17 18.81
CA ASP A 484 2.95 -14.28 18.64
C ASP A 484 2.19 -14.57 17.33
N GLU A 485 2.91 -14.90 16.25
CA GLU A 485 2.35 -15.39 14.98
C GLU A 485 1.75 -16.81 15.08
N GLY A 486 1.90 -17.50 16.23
CA GLY A 486 1.44 -18.88 16.43
C GLY A 486 2.21 -19.92 15.61
N LEU A 487 3.44 -19.61 15.20
CA LEU A 487 4.33 -20.55 14.48
C LEU A 487 5.06 -21.48 15.44
N LEU A 488 5.23 -21.06 16.69
CA LEU A 488 5.84 -21.83 17.77
C LEU A 488 4.85 -22.04 18.92
N PRO A 489 4.91 -23.17 19.64
CA PRO A 489 4.16 -23.34 20.87
C PRO A 489 4.68 -22.38 21.95
N SER A 490 3.81 -21.99 22.89
CA SER A 490 4.11 -21.04 23.98
C SER A 490 5.24 -21.50 24.92
N ASP A 491 5.50 -22.80 24.94
CA ASP A 491 6.54 -23.44 25.75
C ASP A 491 7.85 -23.68 24.95
N ALA A 492 7.96 -23.15 23.71
CA ALA A 492 9.15 -23.29 22.87
C ALA A 492 10.30 -22.41 23.33
#